data_AF-A0A6B0S081-F1
#
_entry.id   AF-A0A6B0S081-F1
#
_cell.length_a   1.000
_cell.length_b   1.000
_cell.length_c   1.000
_cell.angle_alpha   90.00
_cell.angle_beta   90.00
_cell.angle_gamma   90.00
#
_symmetry.space_group_name_H-M   'P 1'
#
loop_
_entity.id
_entity.type
_entity.pdbx_description
1 polymer ?
#
loop_
_entity_poly.entity_id
_entity_poly.type
_entity_poly.pdbx_seq_one_letter_code
_entity_poly.pdbx_strand_id
1 'polypeptide(L)' 'MAGLELLSDQGYRVDGRRAGELRKIQARMGVFAQADGSAYIEQGNTKALAVVYGPHEASGRARAGLPPRATASVKGYQAE' A
#
# COMPACT_ATOMS: atom_id res chain seq x y z
N MET A 1 19.11 28.06 13.73
CA MET A 1 18.53 26.74 13.40
C MET A 1 19.60 25.96 12.67
N ALA A 2 20.15 24.89 13.27
CA ALA A 2 21.03 24.00 12.52
C ALA A 2 20.14 23.25 11.53
N GLY A 3 20.32 23.51 10.23
CA GLY A 3 19.59 22.79 9.18
C GLY A 3 19.92 21.31 9.29
N LEU A 4 18.89 20.46 9.25
CA LEU A 4 19.10 19.02 9.20
C LEU A 4 19.91 18.70 7.93
N GLU A 5 21.10 18.13 8.10
CA GLU A 5 21.91 17.68 6.98
C GLU A 5 21.23 16.46 6.34
N LEU A 6 20.54 16.68 5.22
CA LEU A 6 19.77 15.62 4.54
C LEU A 6 20.66 14.57 3.88
N LEU A 7 21.85 15.00 3.46
CA LEU A 7 22.87 14.20 2.81
C LEU A 7 24.22 14.59 3.38
N SER A 8 24.93 13.63 3.98
CA SER A 8 26.29 13.83 4.45
C SER A 8 27.26 14.02 3.28
N ASP A 9 28.39 14.70 3.49
CA ASP A 9 29.50 14.74 2.52
C ASP A 9 30.01 13.34 2.09
N GLN A 10 29.80 12.33 2.93
CA GLN A 10 30.13 10.92 2.66
C GLN A 10 29.07 10.19 1.80
N GLY A 11 27.99 10.87 1.42
CA GLY A 11 26.90 10.35 0.58
C GLY A 11 25.84 9.53 1.29
N TYR A 12 25.79 9.53 2.63
CA TYR A 12 24.74 8.91 3.44
C TYR A 12 23.57 9.86 3.70
N ARG A 13 22.37 9.30 3.75
CA ARG A 13 21.13 9.99 4.13
C ARG A 13 20.98 10.02 5.65
N VAL A 14 19.98 10.78 6.13
CA VAL A 14 19.58 10.87 7.55
C VAL A 14 19.35 9.53 8.25
N ASP A 15 18.99 8.49 7.51
CA ASP A 15 18.70 7.16 8.02
C ASP A 15 19.83 6.15 7.73
N GLY A 16 21.01 6.62 7.36
CA GLY A 16 22.23 5.82 7.17
C GLY A 16 22.31 5.05 5.85
N ARG A 17 21.30 5.18 4.98
CA ARG A 17 21.27 4.54 3.65
C ARG A 17 21.96 5.39 2.58
N ARG A 18 22.49 4.75 1.54
CA ARG A 18 22.95 5.44 0.31
C ARG A 18 21.77 5.80 -0.60
N ALA A 19 22.03 6.66 -1.59
CA ALA A 19 21.01 7.09 -2.56
C ALA A 19 20.37 5.91 -3.34
N GLY A 20 21.15 4.87 -3.66
CA GLY A 20 20.67 3.68 -4.38
C GLY A 20 20.02 2.60 -3.50
N GLU A 21 20.01 2.78 -2.17
CA GLU A 21 19.53 1.75 -1.24
C GLU A 21 18.08 2.01 -0.82
N LEU A 22 17.23 1.01 -1.03
CA LEU A 22 15.82 1.06 -0.61
C LEU A 22 15.67 0.77 0.89
N ARG A 23 14.53 1.19 1.46
CA ARG A 23 14.14 0.74 2.81
C ARG A 23 13.86 -0.75 2.75
N LYS A 24 14.04 -1.45 3.88
CA LYS A 24 13.67 -2.86 4.01
C LYS A 24 12.21 -3.05 3.61
N ILE A 25 11.95 -3.94 2.65
CA ILE A 25 10.61 -4.33 2.22
C ILE A 25 10.30 -5.71 2.77
N GLN A 26 9.15 -5.87 3.43
CA GLN A 26 8.61 -7.16 3.84
C GLN A 26 7.17 -7.26 3.34
N ALA A 27 6.82 -8.39 2.73
CA ALA A 27 5.48 -8.63 2.23
C ALA A 27 4.95 -9.97 2.75
N ARG A 28 3.65 -10.00 3.07
CA ARG A 28 2.90 -11.21 3.45
C ARG A 28 1.62 -11.25 2.64
N MET A 29 1.36 -12.40 2.01
CA MET A 29 0.14 -12.65 1.25
C MET A 29 -0.81 -13.51 2.08
N GLY A 30 -2.13 -13.38 1.85
CA GLY A 30 -3.14 -14.21 2.52
C GLY A 30 -3.30 -13.91 4.02
N VAL A 31 -3.18 -12.64 4.40
CA VAL A 31 -3.25 -12.17 5.79
C VAL A 31 -4.64 -12.38 6.41
N PHE A 32 -5.69 -12.18 5.61
CA PHE A 32 -7.07 -12.46 5.97
C PHE A 32 -7.58 -13.67 5.20
N ALA A 33 -8.09 -14.66 5.92
CA ALA A 33 -8.68 -15.86 5.34
C ALA A 33 -10.11 -15.64 4.80
N GLN A 34 -10.83 -14.63 5.30
CA GLN A 34 -12.21 -14.33 4.87
C GLN A 34 -12.29 -13.55 3.54
N ALA A 35 -11.18 -13.00 3.06
CA ALA A 35 -11.13 -12.23 1.83
C ALA A 35 -10.61 -13.09 0.68
N ASP A 36 -11.07 -12.81 -0.54
CA ASP A 36 -10.59 -13.49 -1.75
C ASP A 36 -9.10 -13.24 -1.99
N GLY A 37 -8.65 -12.03 -1.66
CA GLY A 37 -7.24 -11.67 -1.69
C GLY A 37 -6.90 -10.69 -0.57
N SER A 38 -5.75 -10.90 0.07
CA SER A 38 -5.22 -9.95 1.04
C SER A 38 -3.70 -9.91 1.00
N ALA A 39 -3.13 -8.73 1.22
CA ALA A 39 -1.71 -8.50 1.23
C ALA A 39 -1.34 -7.46 2.27
N TYR A 40 -0.26 -7.72 3.00
CA TYR A 40 0.36 -6.79 3.93
C TYR A 40 1.77 -6.49 3.47
N ILE A 41 2.12 -5.21 3.39
CA ILE A 41 3.45 -4.76 3.00
C ILE A 41 3.99 -3.75 4.01
N GLU A 42 5.24 -3.95 4.40
CA GLU A 42 6.01 -3.00 5.19
C GLU A 42 7.19 -2.51 4.36
N GLN A 43 7.37 -1.20 4.28
CA GLN A 43 8.52 -0.55 3.68
C GLN A 43 9.15 0.43 4.67
N GLY A 44 10.10 -0.05 5.46
CA GLY A 44 10.56 0.65 6.66
C GLY A 44 9.39 0.87 7.62
N ASN A 45 9.13 2.13 7.98
CA ASN A 45 8.03 2.47 8.88
C ASN A 45 6.66 2.56 8.19
N THR A 46 6.62 2.53 6.85
CA THR A 46 5.36 2.56 6.11
C THR A 46 4.74 1.16 6.12
N LYS A 47 3.57 1.02 6.73
CA LYS A 47 2.81 -0.23 6.77
C LYS A 47 1.52 -0.04 6.00
N ALA A 48 1.23 -0.94 5.06
CA ALA A 48 0.01 -0.90 4.27
C ALA A 48 -0.62 -2.29 4.21
N LEU A 49 -1.95 -2.32 4.35
CA LEU A 49 -2.76 -3.53 4.30
C LEU A 49 -3.81 -3.35 3.19
N ALA A 50 -3.82 -4.28 2.25
CA ALA A 50 -4.76 -4.30 1.13
C ALA A 50 -5.61 -5.56 1.21
N VAL A 51 -6.91 -5.39 0.94
CA VAL A 51 -7.89 -6.47 0.94
C VAL A 51 -8.77 -6.31 -0.29
N VAL A 52 -9.00 -7.42 -0.99
CA VAL A 52 -9.82 -7.51 -2.21
C VAL A 52 -10.97 -8.45 -1.92
N TYR A 53 -12.18 -7.98 -2.20
CA TYR A 53 -13.42 -8.75 -2.14
C TYR A 53 -14.06 -8.78 -3.53
N GLY A 54 -14.05 -9.92 -4.17
CA GLY A 54 -14.60 -10.14 -5.50
C GLY A 54 -13.67 -10.89 -6.46
N PRO A 55 -14.12 -11.16 -7.70
CA PRO A 55 -15.32 -10.61 -8.34
C PRO A 55 -16.62 -11.15 -7.73
N HIS A 56 -17.56 -10.26 -7.40
CA HIS A 56 -18.89 -10.62 -6.90
C HIS A 56 -19.97 -9.90 -7.71
N GLU A 57 -21.19 -10.44 -7.67
CA GLU A 57 -22.34 -9.84 -8.35
C GLU A 57 -22.61 -8.43 -7.80
N ALA A 58 -22.83 -7.47 -8.71
CA ALA A 58 -23.00 -6.08 -8.32
C ALA A 58 -24.31 -5.92 -7.52
N SER A 59 -24.21 -5.49 -6.27
CA SER A 59 -25.39 -5.19 -5.45
C SER A 59 -25.93 -3.78 -5.73
N GLY A 60 -27.22 -3.70 -6.09
CA GLY A 60 -27.96 -2.45 -6.22
C GLY A 60 -28.23 -1.96 -7.65
N ARG A 61 -29.29 -1.15 -7.81
CA ARG A 61 -29.74 -0.55 -9.10
C ARG A 61 -28.77 0.45 -9.70
N ALA A 62 -27.81 0.97 -8.92
CA ALA A 62 -26.93 2.07 -9.31
C ALA A 62 -25.92 1.74 -10.44
N ARG A 63 -25.82 0.46 -10.86
CA ARG A 63 -24.85 0.05 -11.90
C ARG A 63 -25.46 -0.46 -13.20
N ALA A 64 -26.78 -0.36 -13.36
CA ALA A 64 -27.52 -0.82 -14.55
C ALA A 64 -27.20 -0.07 -15.87
N GLY A 65 -26.39 1.00 -15.82
CA GLY A 65 -25.96 1.76 -16.99
C GLY A 65 -24.47 1.64 -17.33
N LEU A 66 -23.72 0.76 -16.64
CA LEU A 66 -22.30 0.58 -16.91
C LEU A 66 -22.08 -0.43 -18.06
N PRO A 67 -21.12 -0.16 -18.97
CA PRO A 67 -20.72 -1.09 -20.02
C PRO A 67 -20.23 -2.44 -19.44
N PRO A 68 -20.25 -3.54 -20.22
CA PRO A 68 -19.87 -4.87 -19.75
C PRO A 68 -18.37 -4.97 -19.45
N ARG A 69 -17.98 -4.53 -18.26
CA ARG A 69 -16.62 -4.55 -17.74
C ARG A 69 -16.64 -4.63 -16.22
N ALA A 70 -15.61 -5.24 -15.65
CA ALA A 70 -15.43 -5.27 -14.20
C ALA A 70 -15.27 -3.84 -13.66
N THR A 71 -15.88 -3.57 -12.50
CA THR A 71 -15.84 -2.26 -11.86
C THR A 71 -15.17 -2.38 -10.50
N ALA A 72 -14.04 -1.70 -10.32
CA ALA A 72 -13.30 -1.67 -9.05
C ALA A 72 -13.63 -0.40 -8.27
N SER A 73 -13.80 -0.52 -6.96
CA SER A 73 -13.92 0.61 -6.04
C SER A 73 -12.85 0.52 -4.97
N VAL A 74 -12.13 1.61 -4.73
CA VAL A 74 -11.07 1.70 -3.73
C VAL A 74 -11.55 2.53 -2.55
N LYS A 75 -11.37 2.03 -1.33
CA LYS A 75 -11.61 2.76 -0.08
C LYS A 75 -10.33 2.75 0.74
N GLY A 76 -9.86 3.94 1.11
CA GLY A 76 -8.71 4.11 1.99
C GLY A 76 -9.15 4.18 3.44
N TYR A 77 -8.42 3.49 4.31
CA TYR A 77 -8.55 3.59 5.77
C TYR A 77 -7.21 4.04 6.34
N GLN A 78 -7.23 5.05 7.20
CA GLN A 78 -6.06 5.50 7.94
C GLN A 78 -6.05 4.71 9.26
N ALA A 79 -4.93 4.07 9.57
CA ALA A 79 -4.69 3.51 10.89
C ALA A 79 -3.99 4.58 11.74
N GLU A 80 -4.44 4.76 12.98
CA GLU A 80 -3.81 5.64 13.97
C GLU A 80 -2.49 5.07 14.50
#